data_AF-A0A1U7J9I2-F1
#
_entry.id   AF-A0A1U7J9I2-F1
#
_cell.length_a   1.000
_cell.length_b   1.000
_cell.length_c   1.000
_cell.angle_alpha   90.00
_cell.angle_beta   90.00
_cell.angle_gamma   90.00
#
_symmetry.space_group_name_H-M   'P 1'
#
loop_
_entity.id
_entity.type
_entity.pdbx_description
1 polymer ?
#
loop_
_entity_poly.entity_id
_entity_poly.type
_entity_poly.pdbx_seq_one_letter_code
_entity_poly.pdbx_strand_id
1 'polypeptide(L)'
;MTQRQVEIFVVGCPRCDEAVALVQQMSCTACQVQVWDVRSEQITATARQKLEEYGIHRLPAVVVDGALVDCCRQQQPISRDALAAAGVGQG
;
A
#
# COMPACT_ATOMS: atom_id res chain seq x y z
N MET A 1 -6.74 21.09 -1.77
CA MET A 1 -7.15 19.74 -1.35
C MET A 1 -5.91 18.87 -1.41
N THR A 2 -5.50 18.30 -0.29
CA THR A 2 -4.27 17.49 -0.22
C THR A 2 -4.59 16.11 -0.76
N GLN A 3 -4.15 15.82 -1.98
CA GLN A 3 -4.35 14.51 -2.59
C GLN A 3 -3.38 13.53 -1.93
N ARG A 4 -3.89 12.47 -1.30
CA ARG A 4 -3.03 11.46 -0.64
C ARG A 4 -2.66 10.38 -1.65
N GLN A 5 -1.37 10.19 -1.90
CA GLN A 5 -0.91 9.09 -2.73
C GLN A 5 -0.80 7.82 -1.88
N VAL A 6 -1.49 6.76 -2.28
CA VAL A 6 -1.50 5.46 -1.59
C VAL A 6 -0.97 4.40 -2.54
N GLU A 7 0.21 3.88 -2.26
CA GLU A 7 0.87 2.86 -3.07
C GLU A 7 0.82 1.51 -2.35
N ILE A 8 0.31 0.48 -3.03
CA ILE A 8 0.08 -0.84 -2.46
C ILE A 8 0.93 -1.85 -3.22
N PHE A 9 1.94 -2.40 -2.55
CA PHE A 9 2.84 -3.40 -3.11
C PHE A 9 2.32 -4.80 -2.78
N VAL A 10 2.06 -5.60 -3.80
CA VAL A 10 1.47 -6.93 -3.65
C VAL A 10 2.18 -7.96 -4.53
N VAL A 11 2.16 -9.21 -4.10
CA VAL A 11 2.54 -10.35 -4.92
C VAL A 11 1.29 -11.20 -5.08
N GLY A 12 0.82 -11.44 -6.30
CA GLY A 12 -0.49 -12.07 -6.59
C GLY A 12 -0.90 -13.17 -5.62
N CYS A 13 -1.66 -12.79 -4.58
CA CYS A 13 -2.03 -13.64 -3.46
C CYS A 13 -3.44 -13.24 -2.98
N PRO A 14 -4.31 -14.19 -2.58
CA PRO A 14 -5.69 -13.88 -2.21
C PRO A 14 -5.80 -12.92 -1.01
N ARG A 15 -4.84 -12.98 -0.07
CA ARG A 15 -4.76 -12.00 1.03
C ARG A 15 -4.35 -10.60 0.58
N CYS A 16 -3.61 -10.50 -0.51
CA CYS A 16 -3.19 -9.24 -1.07
C CYS A 16 -4.39 -8.51 -1.70
N ASP A 17 -5.28 -9.26 -2.35
CA ASP A 17 -6.51 -8.74 -2.94
C ASP A 17 -7.46 -8.16 -1.88
N GLU A 18 -7.62 -8.86 -0.75
CA GLU A 18 -8.41 -8.38 0.39
C GLU A 18 -7.86 -7.04 0.93
N ALA A 19 -6.54 -6.91 1.04
CA ALA A 19 -5.91 -5.67 1.48
C ALA A 19 -6.12 -4.52 0.48
N VAL A 20 -6.00 -4.80 -0.83
CA VAL A 20 -6.26 -3.80 -1.89
C VAL A 20 -7.71 -3.35 -1.86
N ALA A 21 -8.65 -4.29 -1.76
CA ALA A 21 -10.07 -4.00 -1.65
C ALA A 21 -10.38 -3.13 -0.42
N LEU A 22 -9.74 -3.42 0.72
CA LEU A 22 -9.88 -2.62 1.94
C LEU A 22 -9.41 -1.18 1.74
N VAL A 23 -8.24 -0.98 1.13
CA VAL A 23 -7.69 0.36 0.85
C VAL A 23 -8.60 1.10 -0.13
N GLN A 24 -9.07 0.45 -1.19
CA GLN A 24 -9.99 1.05 -2.15
C GLN A 24 -11.33 1.44 -1.50
N GLN A 25 -11.87 0.61 -0.61
CA GLN A 25 -13.08 0.94 0.14
C GLN A 25 -12.91 2.14 1.07
N MET A 26 -11.71 2.31 1.65
CA MET A 26 -11.40 3.45 2.51
C MET A 26 -10.92 4.67 1.73
N SER A 27 -10.53 4.50 0.46
CA SER A 27 -10.03 5.58 -0.35
C SER A 27 -11.12 6.61 -0.65
N CYS A 28 -10.78 7.86 -0.41
CA CYS A 28 -11.60 9.03 -0.65
C CYS A 28 -11.40 9.54 -2.09
N THR A 29 -12.25 10.45 -2.58
CA THR A 29 -12.06 11.08 -3.92
C THR A 29 -10.72 11.82 -4.06
N ALA A 30 -10.13 12.25 -2.93
CA ALA A 30 -8.80 12.86 -2.87
C ALA A 30 -7.67 11.84 -2.62
N CYS A 31 -7.95 10.55 -2.62
CA CYS A 31 -6.99 9.48 -2.33
C CYS A 31 -6.63 8.78 -3.65
N GLN A 32 -5.38 8.89 -4.11
CA GLN A 32 -4.91 8.26 -5.33
C GLN A 32 -4.30 6.90 -5.01
N VAL A 33 -5.03 5.83 -5.31
CA VAL A 33 -4.59 4.46 -5.05
C VAL A 33 -3.84 3.88 -6.26
N GLN A 34 -2.59 3.49 -6.05
CA GLN A 34 -1.74 2.84 -7.04
C GLN A 34 -1.37 1.44 -6.55
N VAL A 35 -1.71 0.41 -7.31
CA VAL A 35 -1.35 -0.97 -7.00
C VAL A 35 -0.11 -1.36 -7.81
N TRP A 36 0.94 -1.78 -7.11
CA TRP A 36 2.19 -2.28 -7.64
C TRP A 36 2.23 -3.80 -7.46
N ASP A 37 2.01 -4.52 -8.54
CA ASP A 37 2.23 -5.95 -8.56
C ASP A 37 3.72 -6.24 -8.75
N VAL A 38 4.34 -6.80 -7.72
CA VAL A 38 5.77 -7.08 -7.66
C VAL A 38 6.05 -8.59 -7.77
N ARG A 39 5.17 -9.33 -8.46
CA ARG A 39 5.48 -10.69 -8.90
C ARG A 39 6.76 -10.68 -9.73
N SER A 40 7.62 -11.68 -9.55
CA SER A 40 8.93 -11.73 -10.21
C SER A 40 8.86 -11.63 -11.74
N GLU A 41 7.71 -11.93 -12.34
CA GLU A 41 7.44 -11.86 -13.78
C GLU A 41 6.88 -10.49 -14.25
N GLN A 42 6.33 -9.68 -13.35
CA GLN A 42 5.65 -8.41 -13.66
C GLN A 42 6.22 -7.20 -12.90
N ILE A 43 7.26 -7.43 -12.09
CA ILE A 43 7.92 -6.36 -11.34
C ILE A 43 8.61 -5.39 -12.30
N THR A 44 8.14 -4.15 -12.31
CA THR A 44 8.78 -3.08 -13.06
C THR A 44 10.04 -2.59 -12.34
N ALA A 45 11.00 -2.05 -13.09
CA ALA A 45 12.21 -1.46 -12.50
C ALA A 45 11.87 -0.38 -11.45
N THR A 46 10.82 0.42 -11.71
CA THR A 46 10.29 1.42 -10.79
C THR A 46 9.75 0.80 -9.50
N ALA A 47 8.97 -0.28 -9.58
CA ALA A 47 8.45 -0.96 -8.40
C ALA A 47 9.58 -1.57 -7.56
N ARG A 48 10.59 -2.18 -8.20
CA ARG A 48 11.80 -2.67 -7.53
C ARG A 48 12.52 -1.57 -6.76
N GLN A 49 12.79 -0.45 -7.44
CA GLN A 49 13.49 0.68 -6.84
C GLN A 49 12.71 1.26 -5.65
N LYS A 50 11.39 1.37 -5.76
CA LYS A 50 10.51 1.81 -4.66
C LYS A 50 10.51 0.85 -3.48
N LEU A 51 10.52 -0.46 -3.72
CA LEU A 51 10.64 -1.44 -2.62
C LEU A 51 11.94 -1.23 -1.85
N GLU A 52 13.06 -1.01 -2.55
CA GLU A 52 14.35 -0.76 -1.93
C GLU A 52 14.40 0.60 -1.20
N GLU A 53 13.87 1.65 -1.84
CA GLU A 53 13.77 3.01 -1.27
C GLU A 53 12.96 3.04 0.02
N TYR A 54 11.82 2.33 0.04
CA TYR A 54 10.95 2.24 1.21
C TYR A 54 11.34 1.11 2.20
N GLY A 55 12.35 0.30 1.88
CA GLY A 55 12.79 -0.82 2.73
C GLY A 55 11.73 -1.93 2.87
N ILE A 56 10.94 -2.17 1.82
CA ILE A 56 9.88 -3.17 1.79
C ILE A 56 10.49 -4.53 1.53
N HIS A 57 10.56 -5.35 2.58
CA HIS A 57 11.04 -6.74 2.49
C HIS A 57 9.91 -7.77 2.58
N ARG A 58 8.67 -7.34 2.82
CA ARG A 58 7.50 -8.21 3.00
C ARG A 58 6.29 -7.62 2.27
N LEU A 59 5.48 -8.52 1.71
CA LEU A 59 4.24 -8.18 1.01
C LEU A 59 3.06 -8.94 1.65
N PRO A 60 1.84 -8.39 1.59
CA PRO A 60 1.49 -7.06 1.05
C PRO A 60 2.04 -5.91 1.91
N ALA A 61 2.39 -4.80 1.26
CA ALA A 61 2.85 -3.58 1.93
C ALA A 61 2.11 -2.34 1.39
N VAL A 62 1.85 -1.36 2.25
CA VAL A 62 1.16 -0.12 1.89
C VAL A 62 2.04 1.06 2.28
N VAL A 63 2.13 2.01 1.37
CA VAL A 63 2.85 3.27 1.51
C VAL A 63 1.84 4.39 1.30
N VAL A 64 1.80 5.34 2.22
CA VAL A 64 0.95 6.53 2.10
C VAL A 64 1.86 7.75 2.11
N ASP A 65 1.76 8.57 1.07
CA ASP A 65 2.55 9.80 0.91
C ASP A 65 4.07 9.55 0.99
N GLY A 66 4.53 8.41 0.46
CA GLY A 66 5.93 7.99 0.53
C GLY A 66 6.36 7.40 1.89
N ALA A 67 5.46 7.28 2.86
CA ALA A 67 5.73 6.67 4.16
C ALA A 67 5.10 5.28 4.30
N LEU A 68 5.89 4.27 4.72
CA LEU A 68 5.38 2.93 4.99
C LEU A 68 4.40 2.95 6.17
N VAL A 69 3.22 2.35 5.98
CA VAL A 69 2.23 2.23 7.07
C VAL A 69 2.80 1.37 8.20
N ASP A 70 2.53 1.74 9.45
CA ASP A 70 3.11 1.08 10.62
C ASP A 70 2.80 -0.42 10.69
N CYS A 71 1.61 -0.85 10.26
CA CYS A 71 1.27 -2.28 10.18
C CYS A 71 2.27 -3.07 9.30
N CYS A 72 2.77 -2.46 8.22
CA CYS A 72 3.76 -3.09 7.34
C CYS A 72 5.14 -3.13 8.00
N ARG A 73 5.49 -2.11 8.80
CA ARG A 73 6.72 -2.06 9.59
C ARG A 73 6.71 -3.11 10.71
N GLN A 74 5.56 -3.27 11.35
CA GLN A 74 5.34 -4.17 12.48
C GLN A 74 4.94 -5.59 12.07
N GLN A 75 4.97 -5.90 10.77
CA GLN A 75 4.66 -7.24 10.26
C GLN A 75 3.22 -7.71 10.58
N GLN A 76 2.29 -6.77 10.73
CA GLN A 76 0.89 -6.98 11.05
C GLN A 76 0.01 -6.98 9.79
N PRO A 77 -1.17 -7.62 9.82
CA PRO A 77 -2.11 -7.56 8.72
C PRO A 77 -2.62 -6.12 8.49
N ILE A 78 -2.81 -5.76 7.22
CA ILE A 78 -3.44 -4.51 6.82
C ILE A 78 -4.85 -4.47 7.43
N SER A 79 -5.10 -3.49 8.30
CA SER A 79 -6.37 -3.32 9.00
C SER A 79 -6.90 -1.90 8.76
N ARG A 80 -8.22 -1.71 8.88
CA ARG A 80 -8.85 -0.40 8.67
C ARG A 80 -8.25 0.66 9.58
N ASP A 81 -8.00 0.30 10.83
CA ASP A 81 -7.38 1.18 11.83
C ASP A 81 -6.00 1.66 11.39
N ALA A 82 -5.14 0.76 10.92
CA ALA A 82 -3.80 1.11 10.43
C ALA A 82 -3.85 2.03 9.19
N LEU A 83 -4.79 1.80 8.27
CA LEU A 83 -5.00 2.66 7.11
C LEU A 83 -5.55 4.03 7.50
N ALA A 84 -6.50 4.07 8.44
CA ALA A 84 -7.02 5.31 8.99
C ALA A 84 -5.92 6.10 9.70
N ALA A 85 -5.08 5.45 10.52
CA ALA A 85 -3.93 6.07 11.18
C ALA A 85 -2.92 6.65 10.17
N ALA A 86 -2.79 6.03 8.99
CA ALA A 86 -1.98 6.55 7.88
C ALA A 86 -2.67 7.68 7.08
N GLY A 87 -3.92 8.02 7.38
CA GLY A 87 -4.66 9.09 6.69
C GLY A 87 -5.54 8.62 5.54
N VAL A 88 -5.66 7.33 5.27
CA VAL A 88 -6.58 6.83 4.24
C VAL A 88 -8.03 7.03 4.73
N GLY A 89 -8.85 7.71 3.94
CA GLY A 89 -10.27 7.95 4.25
C GLY A 89 -10.56 9.09 5.23
N GLN A 90 -9.55 9.84 5.69
CA GLN A 90 -9.75 11.06 6.48
C GLN A 90 -9.96 12.30 5.59
N GLY A 91 -10.90 12.24 4.64
CA GLY A 91 -11.19 13.30 3.67
C GLY A 91 -12.65 13.68 3.66
#